data_AF-A0A353D1J1-F1
#
_entry.id   AF-A0A353D1J1-F1
#
_cell.length_a   1.000
_cell.length_b   1.000
_cell.length_c   1.000
_cell.angle_alpha   90.00
_cell.angle_beta   90.00
_cell.angle_gamma   90.00
#
_symmetry.space_group_name_H-M   'P 1'
#
loop_
_entity.id
_entity.type
_entity.pdbx_description
1 polymer ?
#
loop_
_entity_poly.entity_id
_entity_poly.type
_entity_poly.pdbx_seq_one_letter_code
_entity_poly.pdbx_strand_id
1 'polypeptide(L)'
;MKKLNLHVLISFACAAALVISPALAQSIAIIDSGVRPVPSLAGRIDQGVDFVDGALPALDTTSVLHGTTVSQIAASIDARNRILPVRVLDGAGVTSASRLIQGVNYAARSQAR
;
A
#
# COMPACT_ATOMS: atom_id res chain seq x y z
N MET A 1 61.97 0.11 -4.65
CA MET A 1 60.63 -0.10 -5.23
C MET A 1 59.90 -1.15 -4.39
N LYS A 2 59.03 -0.75 -3.46
CA LYS A 2 58.25 -1.68 -2.61
C LYS A 2 56.90 -1.94 -3.26
N LYS A 3 56.62 -3.19 -3.63
CA LYS A 3 55.31 -3.61 -4.15
C LYS A 3 54.31 -3.61 -2.99
N LEU A 4 53.27 -2.79 -3.10
CA LEU A 4 52.17 -2.75 -2.14
C LEU A 4 51.26 -3.96 -2.41
N ASN A 5 51.14 -4.84 -1.42
CA ASN A 5 50.42 -6.11 -1.56
C ASN A 5 48.91 -5.87 -1.66
N LEU A 6 48.36 -6.27 -2.82
CA LEU A 6 46.96 -6.15 -3.26
C LEU A 6 45.93 -6.86 -2.35
N HIS A 7 46.36 -7.57 -1.31
CA HIS A 7 45.47 -8.38 -0.47
C HIS A 7 44.83 -7.61 0.70
N VAL A 8 45.32 -6.42 1.05
CA VAL A 8 44.71 -5.62 2.14
C VAL A 8 43.50 -4.83 1.65
N LEU A 9 43.34 -4.62 0.33
CA LEU A 9 42.24 -3.83 -0.21
C LEU A 9 40.92 -4.62 -0.36
N ILE A 10 40.95 -5.95 -0.30
CA ILE A 10 39.78 -6.80 -0.57
C ILE A 10 38.95 -7.06 0.71
N SER A 11 39.55 -6.98 1.90
CA SER A 11 38.83 -7.26 3.15
C SER A 11 37.86 -6.16 3.61
N PHE A 12 37.83 -4.98 2.97
CA PHE A 12 36.86 -3.92 3.28
C PHE A 12 35.62 -3.91 2.40
N ALA A 13 35.59 -4.70 1.31
CA ALA A 13 34.47 -4.69 0.37
C ALA A 13 33.27 -5.53 0.82
N CYS A 14 33.42 -6.41 1.82
CA CYS A 14 32.35 -7.31 2.26
C CYS A 14 31.47 -6.77 3.40
N ALA A 15 31.79 -5.63 4.00
CA ALA A 15 31.06 -5.11 5.17
C ALA A 15 29.95 -4.09 4.84
N ALA A 16 29.79 -3.66 3.58
CA ALA A 16 28.95 -2.52 3.22
C ALA A 16 27.69 -2.85 2.40
N ALA A 17 27.35 -4.12 2.21
CA ALA A 17 26.18 -4.52 1.42
C ALA A 17 25.01 -5.05 2.27
N LEU A 18 24.88 -4.63 3.54
CA LEU A 18 23.56 -4.57 4.15
C LEU A 18 22.84 -3.37 3.52
N VAL A 19 22.37 -3.57 2.30
CA VAL A 19 21.39 -2.67 1.68
C VAL A 19 20.13 -2.86 2.49
N ILE A 20 19.99 -2.06 3.55
CA ILE A 20 18.67 -1.70 4.05
C ILE A 20 18.05 -0.99 2.84
N SER A 21 17.31 -1.70 2.00
CA SER A 21 16.46 -1.03 1.02
C SER A 21 15.65 -0.05 1.85
N PRO A 22 15.83 1.28 1.70
CA PRO A 22 14.95 2.19 2.38
C PRO A 22 13.57 1.75 1.91
N ALA A 23 12.74 1.19 2.80
CA ALA A 23 11.41 0.75 2.40
C ALA A 23 10.78 1.99 1.76
N LEU A 24 10.64 2.02 0.44
CA LEU A 24 10.10 3.20 -0.22
C LEU A 24 8.66 3.33 0.28
N ALA A 25 8.11 4.53 0.30
CA ALA A 25 6.69 4.69 0.60
C ALA A 25 5.90 3.74 -0.31
N GLN A 26 5.33 2.68 0.26
CA GLN A 26 4.58 1.69 -0.47
C GLN A 26 3.14 2.16 -0.51
N SER A 27 2.59 2.29 -1.73
CA SER A 27 1.14 2.39 -1.86
C SER A 27 0.58 0.99 -1.66
N ILE A 28 -0.37 0.84 -0.74
CA ILE A 28 -1.03 -0.42 -0.41
C ILE A 28 -2.47 -0.32 -0.90
N ALA A 29 -2.83 -1.18 -1.86
CA ALA A 29 -4.19 -1.28 -2.32
C ALA A 29 -5.07 -1.99 -1.29
N ILE A 30 -6.15 -1.32 -0.86
CA ILE A 30 -7.14 -1.89 0.06
C ILE A 30 -8.42 -2.17 -0.73
N ILE A 31 -8.60 -3.44 -1.09
CA ILE A 31 -9.75 -3.96 -1.85
C ILE A 31 -10.85 -4.35 -0.86
N ASP A 32 -11.74 -3.41 -0.54
CA ASP A 32 -12.67 -3.53 0.59
C ASP A 32 -13.93 -2.66 0.39
N SER A 33 -14.54 -2.14 1.47
CA SER A 33 -15.71 -1.26 1.48
C SER A 33 -15.42 0.21 1.16
N GLY A 34 -14.18 0.55 0.83
CA GLY A 34 -13.69 1.91 0.66
C GLY A 34 -12.91 2.40 1.87
N VAL A 35 -12.54 3.69 1.86
CA VAL A 35 -11.78 4.31 2.96
C VAL A 35 -12.35 5.68 3.31
N ARG A 36 -12.65 5.91 4.59
CA ARG A 36 -13.04 7.22 5.10
C ARG A 36 -11.81 8.00 5.57
N PRO A 37 -11.70 9.32 5.28
CA PRO A 37 -10.69 10.17 5.88
C PRO A 37 -10.80 10.18 7.41
N VAL A 38 -9.72 9.80 8.09
CA VAL A 38 -9.58 9.81 9.55
C VAL A 38 -8.20 10.33 9.93
N PRO A 39 -7.99 10.87 11.15
CA PRO A 39 -6.71 11.49 11.53
C PRO A 39 -5.48 10.60 11.35
N SER A 40 -5.60 9.30 11.61
CA SER A 40 -4.54 8.30 11.43
C SER A 40 -4.13 8.06 9.97
N LEU A 41 -4.95 8.50 9.01
CA LEU A 41 -4.71 8.39 7.57
C LEU A 41 -4.49 9.76 6.89
N ALA A 42 -4.32 10.84 7.67
CA ALA A 42 -4.17 12.20 7.13
C ALA A 42 -2.98 12.30 6.17
N GLY A 43 -3.23 12.73 4.93
CA GLY A 43 -2.20 12.84 3.88
C GLY A 43 -1.72 11.50 3.30
N ARG A 44 -2.33 10.38 3.69
CA ARG A 44 -1.88 9.03 3.32
C ARG A 44 -2.85 8.29 2.41
N ILE A 45 -3.97 8.89 2.03
CA ILE A 45 -4.96 8.28 1.12
C ILE A 45 -4.70 8.76 -0.31
N ASP A 46 -4.40 7.83 -1.21
CA ASP A 46 -4.28 8.04 -2.65
C ASP A 46 -5.66 8.11 -3.31
N GLN A 47 -5.71 8.66 -4.53
CA GLN A 47 -6.92 8.61 -5.33
C GLN A 47 -7.16 7.18 -5.81
N GLY A 48 -8.17 6.55 -5.21
CA GLY A 48 -8.60 5.20 -5.51
C GLY A 48 -9.66 5.08 -6.61
N VAL A 49 -10.36 3.95 -6.61
CA VAL A 49 -11.48 3.65 -7.51
C VAL A 49 -12.66 3.05 -6.74
N ASP A 50 -13.86 3.36 -7.22
CA ASP A 50 -15.11 2.81 -6.73
C ASP A 50 -15.79 1.97 -7.83
N PHE A 51 -15.92 0.66 -7.59
CA PHE A 51 -16.62 -0.25 -8.50
C PHE A 51 -18.05 -0.58 -8.05
N VAL A 52 -18.52 0.04 -6.97
CA VAL A 52 -19.87 -0.16 -6.42
C VAL A 52 -20.84 0.83 -7.04
N ASP A 53 -20.54 2.13 -6.93
CA ASP A 53 -21.39 3.22 -7.45
C ASP A 53 -20.67 4.16 -8.43
N GLY A 54 -19.35 3.99 -8.60
CA GLY A 54 -18.54 4.81 -9.52
C GLY A 54 -18.23 6.21 -9.01
N ALA A 55 -18.60 6.54 -7.76
CA ALA A 55 -18.32 7.84 -7.17
C ALA A 55 -16.86 7.96 -6.71
N LEU A 56 -16.32 9.18 -6.74
CA LEU A 56 -15.03 9.49 -6.13
C LEU A 56 -15.20 10.57 -5.03
N PRO A 57 -14.46 10.46 -3.92
CA PRO A 57 -13.53 9.39 -3.58
C PRO A 57 -14.25 8.08 -3.23
N ALA A 58 -13.52 6.95 -3.30
CA ALA A 58 -14.04 5.62 -2.96
C ALA A 58 -14.24 5.46 -1.43
N LEU A 59 -15.29 6.10 -0.92
CA LEU A 59 -15.56 6.28 0.51
C LEU A 59 -16.12 5.02 1.16
N ASP A 60 -15.65 4.76 2.38
CA ASP A 60 -16.28 3.78 3.26
C ASP A 60 -17.59 4.33 3.83
N THR A 61 -18.70 3.87 3.27
CA THR A 61 -20.05 4.24 3.71
C THR A 61 -20.68 3.20 4.64
N THR A 62 -19.95 2.14 5.00
CA THR A 62 -20.46 1.10 5.91
C THR A 62 -20.58 1.64 7.34
N SER A 63 -21.44 1.03 8.15
CA SER A 63 -21.57 1.37 9.57
C SER A 63 -20.38 0.89 10.41
N VAL A 64 -19.79 -0.24 10.02
CA VAL A 64 -18.67 -0.89 10.74
C VAL A 64 -17.29 -0.39 10.32
N LEU A 65 -17.19 0.32 9.19
CA LEU A 65 -15.94 0.89 8.66
C LEU A 65 -14.82 -0.13 8.46
N HIS A 66 -15.15 -1.29 7.87
CA HIS A 66 -14.21 -2.40 7.70
C HIS A 66 -12.98 -1.97 6.88
N GLY A 67 -13.18 -1.43 5.69
CA GLY A 67 -12.08 -0.96 4.83
C GLY A 67 -11.26 0.17 5.46
N THR A 68 -11.89 1.09 6.19
CA THR A 68 -11.18 2.14 6.94
C THR A 68 -10.33 1.55 8.07
N THR A 69 -10.83 0.56 8.79
CA THR A 69 -10.10 -0.11 9.88
C THR A 69 -8.90 -0.88 9.35
N VAL A 70 -9.09 -1.66 8.29
CA VAL A 70 -8.00 -2.38 7.61
C VAL A 70 -6.94 -1.40 7.10
N SER A 71 -7.36 -0.26 6.54
CA SER A 71 -6.45 0.78 6.08
C SER A 71 -5.60 1.37 7.20
N GLN A 72 -6.17 1.60 8.39
CA GLN A 72 -5.43 2.08 9.55
C GLN A 72 -4.37 1.07 10.02
N ILE A 73 -4.71 -0.23 10.00
CA ILE A 73 -3.77 -1.31 10.34
C ILE A 73 -2.63 -1.36 9.30
N ALA A 74 -2.94 -1.33 8.01
CA ALA A 74 -1.92 -1.32 6.96
C ALA A 74 -1.00 -0.09 7.07
N ALA A 75 -1.58 1.07 7.38
CA ALA A 75 -0.88 2.32 7.60
C ALA A 75 -0.05 2.33 8.90
N SER A 76 -0.36 1.50 9.90
CA SER A 76 0.43 1.44 11.15
C SER A 76 1.71 0.61 11.04
N ILE A 77 1.84 -0.23 10.00
CA ILE A 77 3.03 -1.08 9.79
C ILE A 77 4.26 -0.23 9.44
N ASP A 78 4.11 0.76 8.57
CA ASP A 78 5.13 1.76 8.25
C ASP A 78 4.44 3.12 8.07
N ALA A 79 4.94 4.15 8.75
CA ALA A 79 4.41 5.51 8.70
C ALA A 79 4.42 6.13 7.28
N ARG A 80 5.25 5.60 6.38
CA ARG A 80 5.35 6.04 4.99
C ARG A 80 4.37 5.36 4.05
N ASN A 81 3.67 4.30 4.51
CA ASN A 81 2.68 3.63 3.68
C ASN A 81 1.58 4.60 3.28
N ARG A 82 1.21 4.56 2.01
CA ARG A 82 0.03 5.23 1.47
C ARG A 82 -1.02 4.17 1.19
N ILE A 83 -2.28 4.57 1.19
CA ILE A 83 -3.43 3.70 1.03
C ILE A 83 -4.09 4.04 -0.29
N LEU A 84 -4.21 3.06 -1.18
CA LEU A 84 -4.98 3.17 -2.42
C LEU A 84 -6.34 2.48 -2.22
N PRO A 85 -7.44 3.23 -2.02
CA PRO A 85 -8.76 2.64 -1.84
C PRO A 85 -9.26 1.96 -3.13
N VAL A 86 -9.76 0.73 -3.01
CA VAL A 86 -10.42 0.01 -4.11
C VAL A 86 -11.75 -0.51 -3.57
N ARG A 87 -12.80 0.30 -3.69
CA ARG A 87 -14.12 -0.04 -3.14
C ARG A 87 -14.82 -1.05 -4.04
N VAL A 88 -15.01 -2.25 -3.50
CA VAL A 88 -15.72 -3.37 -4.14
C VAL A 88 -16.85 -3.94 -3.29
N LEU A 89 -16.88 -3.65 -1.98
CA LEU A 89 -17.98 -4.03 -1.10
C LEU A 89 -18.98 -2.88 -1.00
N ASP A 90 -20.27 -3.21 -1.08
CA ASP A 90 -21.35 -2.23 -0.89
C ASP A 90 -21.57 -1.87 0.60
N GLY A 91 -22.60 -1.07 0.87
CA GLY A 91 -22.95 -0.65 2.24
C GLY A 91 -23.30 -1.80 3.20
N ALA A 92 -23.62 -2.98 2.68
CA ALA A 92 -23.87 -4.19 3.46
C ALA A 92 -22.62 -5.09 3.58
N GLY A 93 -21.48 -4.68 3.00
CA GLY A 93 -20.26 -5.48 2.98
C GLY A 93 -20.29 -6.61 1.93
N VAL A 94 -21.19 -6.54 0.95
CA VAL A 94 -21.41 -7.61 -0.04
C VAL A 94 -20.77 -7.23 -1.38
N THR A 95 -20.29 -8.23 -2.12
CA THR A 95 -19.74 -8.08 -3.46
C THR A 95 -20.02 -9.28 -4.35
N SER A 96 -19.94 -9.09 -5.67
CA SER A 96 -19.92 -10.17 -6.64
C SER A 96 -18.47 -10.60 -6.92
N ALA A 97 -18.28 -11.86 -7.33
CA ALA A 97 -16.97 -12.35 -7.76
C ALA A 97 -16.40 -11.52 -8.92
N SER A 98 -17.24 -11.08 -9.86
CA SER A 98 -16.82 -10.25 -11.00
C SER A 98 -16.27 -8.89 -10.55
N ARG A 99 -16.91 -8.23 -9.58
CA ARG A 99 -16.45 -6.93 -9.04
C ARG A 99 -15.16 -7.09 -8.23
N LEU A 100 -15.04 -8.16 -7.45
CA LEU A 100 -13.80 -8.46 -6.73
C LEU A 100 -12.62 -8.66 -7.70
N ILE A 101 -12.82 -9.42 -8.78
CA ILE A 101 -11.79 -9.61 -9.83
C ILE A 101 -11.41 -8.27 -10.49
N GLN A 102 -12.37 -7.37 -10.72
CA GLN A 102 -12.07 -6.01 -11.22
C GLN A 102 -11.17 -5.24 -10.24
N GLY A 103 -11.46 -5.31 -8.94
CA GLY A 103 -10.64 -4.70 -7.89
C GLY A 103 -9.20 -5.25 -7.87
N VAL A 104 -9.03 -6.56 -7.93
CA VAL A 104 -7.71 -7.20 -8.00
C VAL A 104 -6.94 -6.78 -9.25
N ASN A 105 -7.60 -6.76 -10.41
CA ASN A 105 -6.98 -6.32 -11.67
C ASN A 105 -6.57 -4.84 -11.63
N TYR A 106 -7.37 -3.97 -11.02
CA TYR A 106 -7.02 -2.57 -10.82
C TYR A 106 -5.79 -2.43 -9.92
N ALA A 107 -5.77 -3.12 -8.78
CA ALA A 107 -4.64 -3.10 -7.85
C ALA A 107 -3.34 -3.62 -8.49
N ALA A 108 -3.41 -4.72 -9.25
CA ALA A 108 -2.24 -5.29 -9.93
C ALA A 108 -1.64 -4.38 -11.01
N ARG A 109 -2.44 -3.47 -11.57
CA ARG A 109 -2.03 -2.49 -12.60
C ARG A 109 -1.68 -1.12 -12.03
N SER A 110 -1.96 -0.88 -10.75
CA SER A 110 -1.65 0.39 -10.10
C SER A 110 -0.18 0.44 -9.63
N GLN A 111 0.18 1.54 -8.98
CA GLN A 111 1.50 1.68 -8.35
C GLN A 111 1.60 0.97 -7.00
N ALA A 112 0.56 0.26 -6.56
CA ALA A 112 0.57 -0.44 -5.27
C ALA A 112 1.55 -1.63 -5.30
N ARG A 113 2.61 -1.59 -4.49
CA ARG A 113 3.72 -2.57 -4.47
C ARG A 113 4.45 -2.62 -3.15
#